data_AF-A0A2S3UR97-F1
#
_entry.id   AF-A0A2S3UR97-F1
#
_cell.length_a   1.000
_cell.length_b   1.000
_cell.length_c   1.000
_cell.angle_alpha   90.00
_cell.angle_beta   90.00
_cell.angle_gamma   90.00
#
_symmetry.space_group_name_H-M   'P 1'
#
loop_
_entity.id
_entity.type
_entity.pdbx_description
1 polymer ?
#
loop_
_entity_poly.entity_id
_entity_poly.type
_entity_poly.pdbx_seq_one_letter_code
_entity_poly.pdbx_strand_id
1 'polypeptide(L)'
;MSEEVKESGTKAGPGKSRQGTVLPEELLGHTEMTPATPEQTQRDASYGSGSDDRPGLPAEPGKGTRSTRSFDAPDRRADPIHTIGDQKFNKDLATLRGLHSFLIREATTLPENFSLGELNCLKADGATDKGRPPSDDEWQAVEKKTQVLFALLTDTNRKRFLVSQMPDFLPRIAVWLVAVSIGSMILSVLMAEVTLYSKGVNVALMVLFFLLWLMSLGAIGSAAFIGFNAISVTSDITFDISDTRLIVQRIVLGALFALFFTLPFGFHEFLSFVKSLSNSALNRTTVPTRSEIAFTNQSLLLIMPFVLGYSTSLVILILNRMISAASTLFGAQPASAKSVSK
;
A
#
# COMPACT_ATOMS: atom_id res chain seq x y z
N MET A 1 -53.09 54.89 38.72
CA MET A 1 -53.22 54.12 39.98
C MET A 1 -53.20 52.66 39.59
N SER A 2 -52.16 51.86 39.80
CA SER A 2 -51.00 51.94 40.70
C SER A 2 -49.82 51.23 40.01
N GLU A 3 -48.68 51.91 39.93
CA GLU A 3 -47.42 51.59 40.61
C GLU A 3 -46.58 50.50 39.92
N GLU A 4 -45.67 50.98 39.07
CA GLU A 4 -44.42 50.33 38.70
C GLU A 4 -43.47 50.33 39.92
N VAL A 5 -43.04 49.14 40.34
CA VAL A 5 -41.89 48.98 41.24
C VAL A 5 -40.73 48.39 40.45
N LYS A 6 -39.68 49.20 40.44
CA LYS A 6 -38.34 49.02 39.89
C LYS A 6 -37.51 48.25 40.91
N GLU A 7 -36.90 47.13 40.54
CA GLU A 7 -35.83 46.54 41.34
C GLU A 7 -34.61 46.15 40.49
N SER A 8 -33.53 46.87 40.76
CA SER A 8 -32.18 46.66 40.26
C SER A 8 -31.51 45.56 41.07
N GLY A 9 -31.08 44.49 40.40
CA GLY A 9 -30.29 43.41 41.00
C GLY A 9 -28.92 43.30 40.36
N THR A 10 -27.97 44.05 40.90
CA THR A 10 -26.53 43.94 40.67
C THR A 10 -26.06 42.49 40.87
N LYS A 11 -25.47 41.86 39.85
CA LYS A 11 -24.75 40.58 40.04
C LYS A 11 -23.29 40.70 39.61
N ALA A 12 -22.46 40.69 40.64
CA ALA A 12 -21.02 40.64 40.61
C ALA A 12 -20.51 39.47 39.77
N GLY A 13 -19.46 39.72 38.99
CA GLY A 13 -18.73 38.67 38.29
C GLY A 13 -17.90 37.82 39.25
N PRO A 14 -17.48 36.63 38.79
CA PRO A 14 -16.29 36.01 39.32
C PRO A 14 -15.26 35.68 38.21
N GLY A 15 -14.01 35.99 38.53
CA GLY A 15 -12.94 35.01 38.40
C GLY A 15 -12.35 34.79 37.00
N LYS A 16 -11.33 35.58 36.68
CA LYS A 16 -10.26 35.18 35.76
C LYS A 16 -9.57 33.92 36.31
N SER A 17 -9.94 32.75 35.83
CA SER A 17 -9.18 31.52 36.04
C SER A 17 -8.05 31.45 35.02
N ARG A 18 -6.85 31.70 35.53
CA ARG A 18 -5.55 31.53 34.87
C ARG A 18 -5.31 30.03 34.71
N GLN A 19 -5.57 29.47 33.53
CA GLN A 19 -5.15 28.09 33.24
C GLN A 19 -3.63 28.08 33.06
N GLY A 20 -2.95 27.58 34.09
CA GLY A 20 -1.56 27.15 33.98
C GLY A 20 -1.50 25.92 33.11
N THR A 21 -0.69 25.99 32.06
CA THR A 21 -0.25 24.86 31.25
C THR A 21 0.62 23.96 32.12
N VAL A 22 0.02 22.93 32.71
CA VAL A 22 0.74 21.82 33.33
C VAL A 22 0.99 20.80 32.22
N LEU A 23 2.26 20.69 31.81
CA LEU A 23 2.78 19.60 30.99
C LEU A 23 2.76 18.30 31.82
N PRO A 24 2.23 17.18 31.31
CA PRO A 24 2.45 15.88 31.92
C PRO A 24 3.89 15.43 31.67
N GLU A 25 4.69 15.45 32.73
CA GLU A 25 6.00 14.84 32.83
C GLU A 25 5.82 13.35 33.18
N GLU A 26 5.35 12.54 32.22
CA GLU A 26 5.35 11.07 32.32
C GLU A 26 5.85 10.47 31.01
N LEU A 27 7.18 10.49 30.83
CA LEU A 27 7.86 9.71 29.80
C LEU A 27 9.27 9.33 30.25
N LEU A 28 9.35 8.75 31.45
CA LEU A 28 10.50 7.98 31.92
C LEU A 28 10.00 6.61 32.41
N GLY A 29 9.53 5.81 31.47
CA GLY A 29 9.34 4.39 31.67
C GLY A 29 10.70 3.70 31.62
N HIS A 30 11.22 3.37 32.81
CA HIS A 30 12.34 2.44 32.98
C HIS A 30 12.08 1.15 32.20
N THR A 31 12.87 0.92 31.15
CA THR A 31 12.97 -0.41 30.52
C THR A 31 13.95 -1.21 31.35
N GLU A 32 13.42 -1.97 32.31
CA GLU A 32 14.15 -3.00 33.03
C GLU A 32 14.48 -4.13 32.04
N MET A 33 15.75 -4.23 31.63
CA MET A 33 16.25 -5.35 30.85
C MET A 33 16.33 -6.58 31.76
N THR A 34 15.32 -7.43 31.71
CA THR A 34 15.46 -8.82 32.16
C THR A 34 16.13 -9.64 31.05
N PRO A 35 17.26 -10.31 31.31
CA PRO A 35 17.96 -11.10 30.29
C PRO A 35 17.19 -12.39 29.97
N ALA A 36 16.85 -12.57 28.70
CA ALA A 36 16.29 -13.82 28.20
C ALA A 36 17.36 -14.92 28.17
N THR A 37 17.11 -15.97 28.94
CA THR A 37 17.81 -17.25 28.90
C THR A 37 17.67 -17.90 27.52
N PRO A 38 18.76 -18.44 26.92
CA PRO A 38 18.67 -19.15 25.65
C PRO A 38 18.11 -20.57 25.86
N GLU A 39 16.93 -20.84 25.31
CA GLU A 39 16.38 -22.19 25.23
C GLU A 39 16.98 -22.91 24.02
N GLN A 40 17.96 -23.74 24.33
CA GLN A 40 18.75 -24.56 23.42
C GLN A 40 17.94 -25.81 23.06
N THR A 41 17.12 -25.77 22.00
CA THR A 41 16.53 -27.00 21.44
C THR A 41 17.51 -27.62 20.44
N GLN A 42 18.38 -28.46 20.98
CA GLN A 42 19.26 -29.38 20.28
C GLN A 42 18.41 -30.49 19.63
N ARG A 43 18.24 -30.45 18.30
CA ARG A 43 17.78 -31.61 17.52
C ARG A 43 18.99 -32.24 16.87
N ASP A 44 19.45 -33.30 17.51
CA ASP A 44 20.31 -34.32 16.93
C ASP A 44 19.51 -35.14 15.90
N ALA A 45 20.01 -35.20 14.67
CA ALA A 45 19.74 -36.28 13.72
C ALA A 45 20.86 -36.32 12.68
N SER A 46 22.00 -36.89 13.11
CA SER A 46 22.96 -37.54 12.23
C SER A 46 22.39 -38.88 11.79
N TYR A 47 22.45 -39.18 10.47
CA TYR A 47 22.84 -40.46 9.85
C TYR A 47 22.25 -40.58 8.44
N GLY A 48 23.09 -40.92 7.46
CA GLY A 48 22.62 -41.51 6.20
C GLY A 48 23.29 -41.04 4.91
N SER A 49 24.62 -40.99 4.87
CA SER A 49 25.37 -41.02 3.62
C SER A 49 25.26 -42.42 3.02
N GLY A 50 24.41 -42.59 2.00
CA GLY A 50 24.27 -43.82 1.22
C GLY A 50 24.49 -43.51 -0.26
N SER A 51 25.74 -43.66 -0.68
CA SER A 51 26.14 -43.84 -2.08
C SER A 51 25.57 -45.15 -2.60
N ASP A 52 24.71 -45.09 -3.61
CA ASP A 52 24.27 -46.28 -4.34
C ASP A 52 24.58 -46.08 -5.83
N ASP A 53 25.69 -46.69 -6.22
CA ASP A 53 26.07 -46.97 -7.60
C ASP A 53 25.00 -47.87 -8.25
N ARG A 54 24.42 -47.43 -9.36
CA ARG A 54 23.79 -48.34 -10.31
C ARG A 54 24.39 -48.17 -11.71
N PRO A 55 24.93 -49.26 -12.29
CA PRO A 55 25.41 -49.28 -13.66
C PRO A 55 24.24 -49.33 -14.65
N GLY A 56 24.48 -48.77 -15.83
CA GLY A 56 23.49 -48.47 -16.85
C GLY A 56 22.83 -49.65 -17.54
N LEU A 57 21.82 -49.30 -18.34
CA LEU A 57 21.24 -50.04 -19.47
C LEU A 57 20.24 -49.08 -20.18
N PRO A 58 19.80 -49.38 -21.41
CA PRO A 58 20.05 -48.54 -22.57
C PRO A 58 18.84 -47.70 -23.00
N ALA A 59 19.12 -46.76 -23.90
CA ALA A 59 18.16 -45.90 -24.57
C ALA A 59 17.06 -46.69 -25.30
N GLU A 60 15.80 -46.41 -24.95
CA GLU A 60 14.62 -46.72 -25.75
C GLU A 60 14.01 -45.43 -26.32
N PRO A 61 13.84 -45.29 -27.64
CA PRO A 61 13.15 -44.17 -28.27
C PRO A 61 11.66 -44.51 -28.45
N GLY A 62 10.88 -44.38 -27.38
CA GLY A 62 9.42 -44.52 -27.41
C GLY A 62 8.71 -43.16 -27.38
N LYS A 63 8.35 -42.61 -28.54
CA LYS A 63 7.40 -41.49 -28.68
C LYS A 63 6.02 -41.93 -28.20
N GLY A 64 5.81 -41.94 -26.88
CA GLY A 64 4.50 -42.06 -26.28
C GLY A 64 3.74 -40.75 -26.46
N THR A 65 2.82 -40.71 -27.43
CA THR A 65 1.72 -39.74 -27.44
C THR A 65 1.00 -39.81 -26.11
N ARG A 66 1.36 -38.89 -25.20
CA ARG A 66 0.66 -38.64 -23.94
C ARG A 66 -0.73 -38.16 -24.34
N SER A 67 -1.65 -39.11 -24.47
CA SER A 67 -3.07 -38.86 -24.56
C SER A 67 -3.49 -38.16 -23.28
N THR A 68 -3.39 -36.84 -23.29
CA THR A 68 -4.15 -35.97 -22.42
C THR A 68 -5.61 -36.29 -22.75
N ARG A 69 -6.18 -37.26 -22.02
CA ARG A 69 -7.63 -37.30 -21.82
C ARG A 69 -7.99 -35.92 -21.28
N SER A 70 -8.41 -35.03 -22.16
CA SER A 70 -9.28 -33.94 -21.74
C SER A 70 -10.45 -34.66 -21.12
N PHE A 71 -10.48 -34.68 -19.79
CA PHE A 71 -11.76 -34.76 -19.13
C PHE A 71 -12.48 -33.52 -19.63
N ASP A 72 -13.27 -33.70 -20.68
CA ASP A 72 -14.32 -32.77 -21.06
C ASP A 72 -15.20 -32.68 -19.82
N ALA A 73 -14.83 -31.74 -18.94
CA ALA A 73 -15.63 -31.36 -17.82
C ALA A 73 -16.99 -31.06 -18.44
N PRO A 74 -18.06 -31.77 -18.04
CA PRO A 74 -19.36 -31.61 -18.67
C PRO A 74 -19.64 -30.13 -18.72
N ASP A 75 -19.93 -29.65 -19.93
CA ASP A 75 -20.13 -28.26 -20.29
C ASP A 75 -21.25 -27.72 -19.41
N ARG A 76 -20.88 -27.30 -18.20
CA ARG A 76 -21.77 -27.02 -17.08
C ARG A 76 -22.27 -25.60 -17.34
N ARG A 77 -23.12 -25.49 -18.36
CA ARG A 77 -23.82 -24.26 -18.74
C ARG A 77 -24.31 -23.66 -17.44
N ALA A 78 -23.78 -22.48 -17.13
CA ALA A 78 -24.14 -21.78 -15.92
C ALA A 78 -25.65 -21.54 -15.99
N ASP A 79 -26.40 -22.04 -15.00
CA ASP A 79 -27.83 -21.77 -14.94
C ASP A 79 -28.01 -20.26 -14.88
N PRO A 80 -28.63 -19.63 -15.91
CA PRO A 80 -28.70 -18.17 -16.00
C PRO A 80 -29.46 -17.53 -14.83
N ILE A 81 -30.25 -18.35 -14.11
CA ILE A 81 -30.98 -17.97 -12.89
C ILE A 81 -30.03 -17.56 -11.75
N HIS A 82 -28.82 -18.12 -11.68
CA HIS A 82 -27.87 -17.89 -10.60
C HIS A 82 -26.76 -16.88 -10.95
N THR A 83 -26.77 -16.33 -12.15
CA THR A 83 -25.74 -15.40 -12.63
C THR A 83 -26.21 -13.96 -12.45
N ILE A 84 -25.50 -13.17 -11.64
CA ILE A 84 -25.84 -11.76 -11.35
C ILE A 84 -24.94 -10.84 -12.17
N GLY A 85 -25.54 -9.92 -12.94
CA GLY A 85 -24.85 -8.96 -13.81
C GLY A 85 -24.35 -7.69 -13.10
N ASP A 86 -24.78 -7.45 -11.86
CA ASP A 86 -24.41 -6.24 -11.11
C ASP A 86 -23.01 -6.38 -10.46
N GLN A 87 -22.05 -5.59 -10.94
CA GLN A 87 -20.68 -5.60 -10.46
C GLN A 87 -20.55 -5.19 -8.99
N LYS A 88 -21.37 -4.24 -8.52
CA LYS A 88 -21.34 -3.77 -7.13
C LYS A 88 -21.84 -4.87 -6.21
N PHE A 89 -22.98 -5.49 -6.54
CA PHE A 89 -23.50 -6.62 -5.78
C PHE A 89 -22.49 -7.77 -5.70
N ASN A 90 -21.87 -8.11 -6.83
CA ASN A 90 -20.87 -9.18 -6.88
C ASN A 90 -19.64 -8.87 -6.01
N LYS A 91 -19.22 -7.61 -5.95
CA LYS A 91 -18.13 -7.18 -5.06
C LYS A 91 -18.53 -7.32 -3.59
N ASP A 92 -19.72 -6.84 -3.22
CA ASP A 92 -20.25 -6.91 -1.85
C ASP A 92 -20.43 -8.38 -1.41
N LEU A 93 -20.92 -9.24 -2.31
CA LEU A 93 -21.05 -10.68 -2.08
C LEU A 93 -19.69 -11.39 -1.95
N ALA A 94 -18.69 -11.00 -2.74
CA ALA A 94 -17.32 -11.51 -2.62
C ALA A 94 -16.70 -11.11 -1.27
N THR A 95 -16.93 -9.87 -0.83
CA THR A 95 -16.55 -9.38 0.50
C THR A 95 -17.22 -10.19 1.62
N LEU A 96 -18.53 -10.46 1.52
CA LEU A 96 -19.27 -11.29 2.48
C LEU A 96 -18.69 -12.72 2.56
N ARG A 97 -18.39 -13.34 1.41
CA ARG A 97 -17.77 -14.68 1.36
C ARG A 97 -16.37 -14.68 1.97
N GLY A 98 -15.57 -13.67 1.65
CA GLY A 98 -14.24 -13.47 2.22
C GLY A 98 -14.30 -13.33 3.75
N LEU A 99 -15.26 -12.54 4.25
CA LEU A 99 -15.46 -12.32 5.69
C LEU A 99 -15.86 -13.62 6.41
N HIS A 100 -16.78 -14.38 5.81
CA HIS A 100 -17.20 -15.67 6.32
C HIS A 100 -16.04 -16.68 6.38
N SER A 101 -15.28 -16.82 5.28
CA SER A 101 -14.09 -17.69 5.23
C SER A 101 -13.02 -17.26 6.24
N PHE A 102 -12.84 -15.95 6.42
CA PHE A 102 -11.91 -15.41 7.41
C PHE A 102 -12.32 -15.78 8.85
N LEU A 103 -13.58 -15.63 9.22
CA LEU A 103 -14.10 -15.99 10.55
C LEU A 103 -13.99 -17.48 10.84
N ILE A 104 -14.24 -18.33 9.85
CA ILE A 104 -14.02 -19.79 9.95
C ILE A 104 -12.54 -20.07 10.26
N ARG A 105 -11.62 -19.39 9.58
CA ARG A 105 -10.17 -19.61 9.76
C ARG A 105 -9.65 -19.15 11.13
N GLU A 106 -10.16 -18.03 11.64
CA GLU A 106 -9.78 -17.51 12.96
C GLU A 106 -10.55 -18.21 14.11
N ALA A 107 -11.24 -19.33 13.84
CA ALA A 107 -11.94 -20.16 14.81
C ALA A 107 -12.92 -19.40 15.72
N THR A 108 -13.53 -18.31 15.22
CA THR A 108 -14.56 -17.59 15.96
C THR A 108 -15.85 -18.42 15.91
N THR A 109 -16.50 -18.64 17.05
CA THR A 109 -17.77 -19.37 17.10
C THR A 109 -18.83 -18.60 16.33
N LEU A 110 -19.08 -19.02 15.09
CA LEU A 110 -20.20 -18.53 14.29
C LEU A 110 -21.51 -18.93 14.98
N PRO A 111 -22.55 -18.08 14.95
CA PRO A 111 -23.87 -18.48 15.41
C PRO A 111 -24.29 -19.77 14.68
N GLU A 112 -24.82 -20.76 15.41
CA GLU A 112 -25.13 -22.10 14.87
C GLU A 112 -26.07 -22.05 13.64
N ASN A 113 -26.85 -20.98 13.51
CA ASN A 113 -27.80 -20.77 12.43
C ASN A 113 -27.25 -19.90 11.28
N PHE A 114 -25.97 -19.53 11.29
CA PHE A 114 -25.39 -18.71 10.24
C PHE A 114 -25.05 -19.57 9.02
N SER A 115 -25.87 -19.46 7.98
CA SER A 115 -25.58 -20.04 6.67
C SER A 115 -25.72 -18.98 5.58
N LEU A 116 -24.81 -19.00 4.60
CA LEU A 116 -24.93 -18.13 3.42
C LEU A 116 -26.15 -18.53 2.57
N GLY A 117 -26.56 -19.79 2.59
CA GLY A 117 -27.74 -20.30 1.89
C GLY A 117 -27.63 -20.10 0.38
N GLU A 118 -28.72 -19.62 -0.23
CA GLU A 118 -28.82 -19.36 -1.67
C GLU A 118 -27.79 -18.33 -2.17
N LEU A 119 -27.37 -17.38 -1.33
CA LEU A 119 -26.33 -16.40 -1.68
C LEU A 119 -24.99 -17.04 -2.03
N ASN A 120 -24.70 -18.26 -1.56
CA ASN A 120 -23.47 -18.96 -1.90
C ASN A 120 -23.51 -19.58 -3.32
N CYS A 121 -24.71 -19.83 -3.85
CA CYS A 121 -24.91 -20.38 -5.17
C CYS A 121 -24.80 -19.33 -6.28
N LEU A 122 -25.00 -18.05 -5.95
CA LEU A 122 -24.91 -16.94 -6.91
C LEU A 122 -23.50 -16.80 -7.47
N LYS A 123 -23.38 -16.57 -8.78
CA LYS A 123 -22.11 -16.36 -9.46
C LYS A 123 -22.08 -14.99 -10.10
N ALA A 124 -20.90 -14.38 -10.10
CA ALA A 124 -20.67 -13.17 -10.87
C ALA A 124 -20.74 -13.52 -12.37
N ASP A 125 -21.26 -12.58 -13.15
CA ASP A 125 -21.36 -12.71 -14.59
C ASP A 125 -20.00 -12.94 -15.26
N GLY A 126 -19.99 -13.83 -16.24
CA GLY A 126 -18.82 -14.11 -17.06
C GLY A 126 -18.66 -13.05 -18.16
N ALA A 127 -17.54 -13.06 -18.88
CA ALA A 127 -17.34 -12.14 -20.01
C ALA A 127 -18.35 -12.34 -21.16
N THR A 128 -19.02 -13.49 -21.21
CA THR A 128 -19.86 -13.94 -22.33
C THR A 128 -21.35 -13.94 -22.04
N ASP A 129 -21.74 -14.07 -20.78
CA ASP A 129 -23.15 -14.13 -20.39
C ASP A 129 -23.60 -12.74 -19.93
N LYS A 130 -24.91 -12.47 -19.99
CA LYS A 130 -25.51 -11.30 -19.37
C LYS A 130 -26.32 -11.78 -18.18
N GLY A 131 -25.80 -11.58 -16.98
CA GLY A 131 -26.45 -11.94 -15.74
C GLY A 131 -27.72 -11.12 -15.50
N ARG A 132 -28.63 -11.66 -14.69
CA ARG A 132 -29.82 -10.92 -14.26
C ARG A 132 -29.45 -9.83 -13.24
N PRO A 133 -30.26 -8.78 -13.07
CA PRO A 133 -30.11 -7.88 -11.94
C PRO A 133 -30.38 -8.62 -10.61
N PRO A 134 -29.73 -8.21 -9.51
CA PRO A 134 -30.02 -8.72 -8.17
C PRO A 134 -31.43 -8.31 -7.73
N SER A 135 -32.10 -9.18 -6.98
CA SER A 135 -33.37 -8.85 -6.32
C SER A 135 -33.12 -7.98 -5.08
N ASP A 136 -34.10 -7.18 -4.69
CA ASP A 136 -34.04 -6.36 -3.45
C ASP A 136 -33.84 -7.23 -2.21
N ASP A 137 -34.46 -8.42 -2.19
CA ASP A 137 -34.30 -9.39 -1.10
C ASP A 137 -32.86 -9.90 -0.99
N GLU A 138 -32.19 -10.09 -2.14
CA GLU A 138 -30.79 -10.53 -2.18
C GLU A 138 -29.87 -9.43 -1.67
N TRP A 139 -30.13 -8.17 -2.05
CA TRP A 139 -29.42 -7.00 -1.53
C TRP A 139 -29.54 -6.89 -0.01
N GLN A 140 -30.76 -6.95 0.50
CA GLN A 140 -31.02 -6.89 1.94
C GLN A 140 -30.37 -8.07 2.68
N ALA A 141 -30.40 -9.27 2.08
CA ALA A 141 -29.78 -10.45 2.67
C ALA A 141 -28.24 -10.31 2.74
N VAL A 142 -27.60 -9.78 1.69
CA VAL A 142 -26.14 -9.52 1.69
C VAL A 142 -25.79 -8.49 2.76
N GLU A 143 -26.51 -7.36 2.81
CA GLU A 143 -26.25 -6.29 3.78
C GLU A 143 -26.44 -6.78 5.22
N LYS A 144 -27.58 -7.42 5.51
CA LYS A 144 -27.90 -7.94 6.84
C LYS A 144 -26.88 -8.96 7.31
N LYS A 145 -26.49 -9.92 6.45
CA LYS A 145 -25.48 -10.93 6.82
C LYS A 145 -24.10 -10.31 6.99
N THR A 146 -23.75 -9.33 6.18
CA THR A 146 -22.48 -8.60 6.29
C THR A 146 -22.41 -7.86 7.62
N GLN A 147 -23.46 -7.11 8.01
CA GLN A 147 -23.54 -6.42 9.29
C GLN A 147 -23.45 -7.38 10.49
N VAL A 148 -24.15 -8.52 10.44
CA VAL A 148 -24.08 -9.54 11.49
C VAL A 148 -22.65 -10.08 11.63
N LEU A 149 -21.99 -10.42 10.52
CA LEU A 149 -20.60 -10.88 10.58
C LEU A 149 -19.67 -9.77 11.10
N PHE A 150 -19.80 -8.53 10.63
CA PHE A 150 -18.97 -7.41 11.10
C PHE A 150 -19.13 -7.10 12.59
N ALA A 151 -20.32 -7.30 13.15
CA ALA A 151 -20.58 -7.17 14.58
C ALA A 151 -19.87 -8.23 15.42
N LEU A 152 -19.56 -9.40 14.83
CA LEU A 152 -18.80 -10.46 15.49
C LEU A 152 -17.27 -10.24 15.41
N LEU A 153 -16.78 -9.39 14.51
CA LEU A 153 -15.35 -9.11 14.42
C LEU A 153 -14.91 -8.19 15.55
N THR A 154 -13.99 -8.69 16.37
CA THR A 154 -13.18 -7.85 17.26
C THR A 154 -12.37 -6.84 16.45
N ASP A 155 -11.97 -5.73 17.07
CA ASP A 155 -11.19 -4.69 16.36
C ASP A 155 -9.90 -5.24 15.75
N THR A 156 -9.24 -6.17 16.44
CA THR A 156 -8.03 -6.85 15.95
C THR A 156 -8.32 -7.68 14.69
N ASN A 157 -9.42 -8.43 14.69
CA ASN A 157 -9.82 -9.26 13.54
C ASN A 157 -10.30 -8.40 12.37
N ARG A 158 -11.00 -7.30 12.65
CA ARG A 158 -11.41 -6.33 11.62
C ARG A 158 -10.20 -5.77 10.89
N LYS A 159 -9.14 -5.43 11.62
CA LYS A 159 -7.87 -4.96 11.04
C LYS A 159 -7.20 -6.01 10.17
N ARG A 160 -7.06 -7.25 10.65
CA ARG A 160 -6.51 -8.37 9.87
C ARG A 160 -7.31 -8.64 8.60
N PHE A 161 -8.64 -8.56 8.69
CA PHE A 161 -9.52 -8.71 7.56
C PHE A 161 -9.35 -7.58 6.53
N LEU A 162 -9.26 -6.32 6.97
CA LEU A 162 -8.98 -5.18 6.10
C LEU A 162 -7.62 -5.31 5.40
N VAL A 163 -6.59 -5.78 6.10
CA VAL A 163 -5.28 -6.11 5.49
C VAL A 163 -5.41 -7.23 4.47
N SER A 164 -6.26 -8.23 4.73
CA SER A 164 -6.55 -9.29 3.76
C SER A 164 -7.34 -8.81 2.54
N GLN A 165 -8.00 -7.65 2.62
CA GLN A 165 -8.67 -7.02 1.48
C GLN A 165 -7.78 -6.07 0.69
N MET A 166 -6.50 -5.95 1.06
CA MET A 166 -5.57 -5.13 0.31
C MET A 166 -5.52 -5.63 -1.14
N PRO A 167 -5.70 -4.75 -2.15
CA PRO A 167 -5.83 -5.19 -3.52
C PRO A 167 -4.61 -6.00 -3.99
N ASP A 168 -4.84 -7.17 -4.57
CA ASP A 168 -3.78 -8.06 -5.09
C ASP A 168 -2.87 -7.39 -6.13
N PHE A 169 -3.35 -6.32 -6.77
CA PHE A 169 -2.55 -5.57 -7.73
C PHE A 169 -1.40 -4.80 -7.06
N LEU A 170 -1.54 -4.39 -5.79
CA LEU A 170 -0.57 -3.54 -5.12
C LEU A 170 0.83 -4.18 -5.02
N PRO A 171 0.99 -5.42 -4.51
CA PRO A 171 2.30 -6.07 -4.50
C PRO A 171 2.83 -6.29 -5.93
N ARG A 172 1.97 -6.57 -6.91
CA ARG A 172 2.39 -6.72 -8.32
C ARG A 172 2.93 -5.40 -8.89
N ILE A 173 2.26 -4.28 -8.62
CA ILE A 173 2.73 -2.95 -8.99
C ILE A 173 4.07 -2.66 -8.32
N ALA A 174 4.23 -2.93 -7.03
CA ALA A 174 5.49 -2.70 -6.33
C ALA A 174 6.65 -3.49 -6.96
N VAL A 175 6.45 -4.77 -7.26
CA VAL A 175 7.44 -5.62 -7.95
C VAL A 175 7.75 -5.07 -9.35
N TRP A 176 6.72 -4.67 -10.10
CA TRP A 176 6.91 -4.11 -11.44
C TRP A 176 7.68 -2.79 -11.40
N LEU A 177 7.38 -1.90 -10.45
CA LEU A 177 8.11 -0.64 -10.28
C LEU A 177 9.57 -0.86 -9.88
N VAL A 178 9.86 -1.85 -9.03
CA VAL A 178 11.25 -2.23 -8.70
C VAL A 178 11.99 -2.71 -9.95
N ALA A 179 11.36 -3.57 -10.76
CA ALA A 179 11.94 -4.04 -12.01
C ALA A 179 12.19 -2.88 -12.99
N VAL A 180 11.26 -1.93 -13.09
CA VAL A 180 11.38 -0.71 -13.90
C VAL A 180 12.53 0.18 -13.40
N SER A 181 12.64 0.38 -12.08
CA SER A 181 13.72 1.14 -11.45
C SER A 181 15.09 0.54 -11.76
N ILE A 182 15.26 -0.76 -11.50
CA ILE A 182 16.51 -1.47 -11.75
C ILE A 182 16.82 -1.47 -13.25
N GLY A 183 15.82 -1.75 -14.09
CA GLY A 183 15.94 -1.73 -15.55
C GLY A 183 16.43 -0.37 -16.06
N SER A 184 15.78 0.74 -15.67
CA SER A 184 16.21 2.08 -16.07
C SER A 184 17.63 2.41 -15.64
N MET A 185 18.05 1.98 -14.45
CA MET A 185 19.43 2.18 -13.97
C MET A 185 20.42 1.40 -14.82
N ILE A 186 20.17 0.12 -15.09
CA ILE A 186 21.03 -0.72 -15.95
C ILE A 186 21.11 -0.13 -17.36
N LEU A 187 19.98 0.24 -17.97
CA LEU A 187 19.96 0.84 -19.30
C LEU A 187 20.72 2.18 -19.31
N SER A 188 20.64 2.98 -18.25
CA SER A 188 21.41 4.22 -18.14
C SER A 188 22.92 3.96 -18.07
N VAL A 189 23.36 2.89 -17.39
CA VAL A 189 24.78 2.48 -17.32
C VAL A 189 25.28 2.01 -18.68
N LEU A 190 24.53 1.12 -19.35
CA LEU A 190 24.87 0.62 -20.69
C LEU A 190 24.94 1.77 -21.70
N MET A 191 24.01 2.72 -21.62
CA MET A 191 24.07 3.91 -22.44
C MET A 191 25.29 4.76 -22.10
N ALA A 192 25.65 4.96 -20.84
CA ALA A 192 26.87 5.72 -20.51
C ALA A 192 28.14 5.20 -21.19
N GLU A 193 28.21 3.88 -21.44
CA GLU A 193 29.33 3.25 -22.12
C GLU A 193 29.26 3.38 -23.65
N VAL A 194 28.12 3.04 -24.25
CA VAL A 194 27.94 3.07 -25.73
C VAL A 194 28.02 4.50 -26.27
N THR A 195 27.68 5.49 -25.44
CA THR A 195 27.48 6.88 -25.88
C THR A 195 28.76 7.71 -25.93
N LEU A 196 29.91 7.15 -25.53
CA LEU A 196 31.23 7.69 -25.87
C LEU A 196 31.45 7.83 -27.41
N TYR A 197 30.62 7.19 -28.23
CA TYR A 197 30.76 7.17 -29.70
C TYR A 197 29.79 8.08 -30.50
N SER A 198 28.74 8.67 -29.91
CA SER A 198 27.76 9.50 -30.66
C SER A 198 27.30 10.75 -29.91
N LYS A 199 27.37 11.93 -30.54
CA LYS A 199 27.49 13.25 -29.87
C LYS A 199 26.18 13.95 -29.41
N GLY A 200 24.98 13.37 -29.53
CA GLY A 200 23.76 14.17 -29.21
C GLY A 200 22.48 13.44 -28.79
N VAL A 201 22.11 12.32 -29.43
CA VAL A 201 20.86 11.59 -29.15
C VAL A 201 20.83 10.98 -27.73
N ASN A 202 21.99 10.92 -27.09
CA ASN A 202 22.22 10.16 -25.88
C ASN A 202 21.81 10.88 -24.59
N VAL A 203 21.85 12.22 -24.57
CA VAL A 203 21.50 13.00 -23.37
C VAL A 203 20.00 12.93 -23.10
N ALA A 204 19.17 13.09 -24.13
CA ALA A 204 17.71 13.03 -23.99
C ALA A 204 17.25 11.65 -23.47
N LEU A 205 17.90 10.59 -23.94
CA LEU A 205 17.59 9.21 -23.57
C LEU A 205 18.05 8.89 -22.14
N MET A 206 19.23 9.40 -21.72
CA MET A 206 19.65 9.37 -20.32
C MET A 206 18.70 10.12 -19.40
N VAL A 207 18.24 11.31 -19.80
CA VAL A 207 17.23 12.07 -19.06
C VAL A 207 15.96 11.24 -18.94
N LEU A 208 15.48 10.60 -20.01
CA LEU A 208 14.28 9.75 -19.96
C LEU A 208 14.43 8.61 -18.94
N PHE A 209 15.55 7.89 -18.94
CA PHE A 209 15.79 6.83 -17.95
C PHE A 209 15.91 7.36 -16.52
N PHE A 210 16.53 8.53 -16.35
CA PHE A 210 16.56 9.21 -15.05
C PHE A 210 15.15 9.56 -14.58
N LEU A 211 14.28 10.12 -15.42
CA LEU A 211 12.90 10.44 -15.06
C LEU A 211 12.10 9.17 -14.71
N LEU A 212 12.27 8.09 -15.48
CA LEU A 212 11.65 6.79 -15.22
C LEU A 212 12.08 6.23 -13.85
N TRP A 213 13.38 6.29 -13.57
CA TRP A 213 13.98 5.89 -12.31
C TRP A 213 13.41 6.70 -11.14
N LEU A 214 13.37 8.03 -11.25
CA LEU A 214 12.79 8.92 -10.24
C LEU A 214 11.31 8.61 -9.95
N MET A 215 10.50 8.51 -11.00
CA MET A 215 9.07 8.22 -10.87
C MET A 215 8.85 6.85 -10.22
N SER A 216 9.64 5.85 -10.61
CA SER A 216 9.55 4.51 -10.02
C SER A 216 9.92 4.50 -8.54
N LEU A 217 10.98 5.18 -8.12
CA LEU A 217 11.36 5.29 -6.71
C LEU A 217 10.33 6.03 -5.88
N GLY A 218 9.77 7.13 -6.39
CA GLY A 218 8.68 7.85 -5.71
C GLY A 218 7.42 6.99 -5.55
N ALA A 219 7.05 6.26 -6.59
CA ALA A 219 5.92 5.34 -6.55
C ALA A 219 6.16 4.18 -5.55
N ILE A 220 7.37 3.61 -5.53
CA ILE A 220 7.78 2.57 -4.57
C ILE A 220 7.71 3.11 -3.14
N GLY A 221 8.24 4.32 -2.89
CA GLY A 221 8.17 4.97 -1.58
C GLY A 221 6.71 5.11 -1.10
N SER A 222 5.83 5.57 -1.98
CA SER A 222 4.41 5.68 -1.66
C SER A 222 3.75 4.31 -1.43
N ALA A 223 4.08 3.29 -2.22
CA ALA A 223 3.55 1.95 -2.03
C ALA A 223 4.04 1.34 -0.70
N ALA A 224 5.30 1.58 -0.33
CA ALA A 224 5.88 1.16 0.94
C ALA A 224 5.20 1.85 2.13
N PHE A 225 4.88 3.15 2.03
CA PHE A 225 4.09 3.86 3.05
C PHE A 225 2.69 3.26 3.22
N ILE A 226 2.01 2.94 2.11
CA ILE A 226 0.69 2.30 2.14
C ILE A 226 0.78 0.92 2.80
N GLY A 227 1.76 0.11 2.43
CA GLY A 227 1.99 -1.20 3.03
C GLY A 227 2.34 -1.11 4.52
N PHE A 228 3.21 -0.17 4.91
CA PHE A 228 3.57 0.04 6.30
C PHE A 228 2.37 0.45 7.13
N ASN A 229 1.56 1.40 6.68
CA ASN A 229 0.34 1.80 7.41
C ASN A 229 -0.71 0.69 7.47
N ALA A 230 -0.83 -0.12 6.42
CA ALA A 230 -1.70 -1.28 6.44
C ALA A 230 -1.27 -2.30 7.51
N ILE A 231 0.05 -2.50 7.68
CA ILE A 231 0.61 -3.43 8.66
C ILE A 231 0.62 -2.84 10.09
N SER A 232 0.95 -1.55 10.22
CA SER A 232 1.20 -0.90 11.52
C SER A 232 -0.08 -0.66 12.31
N VAL A 233 -1.25 -1.04 11.79
CA VAL A 233 -2.53 -0.94 12.50
C VAL A 233 -2.79 0.51 12.96
N THR A 234 -2.14 1.47 12.31
CA THR A 234 -2.30 2.87 12.66
C THR A 234 -3.64 3.31 12.09
N SER A 235 -4.59 3.53 12.98
CA SER A 235 -5.93 4.01 12.67
C SER A 235 -5.92 5.49 12.26
N ASP A 236 -5.08 5.83 11.29
CA ASP A 236 -5.19 7.13 10.64
C ASP A 236 -6.51 7.13 9.85
N ILE A 237 -7.54 7.70 10.50
CA ILE A 237 -8.95 7.81 10.10
C ILE A 237 -9.13 8.33 8.66
N THR A 238 -8.10 8.94 8.07
CA THR A 238 -8.08 9.46 6.70
C THR A 238 -7.72 8.45 5.60
N PHE A 239 -7.33 7.22 5.91
CA PHE A 239 -6.96 6.24 4.88
C PHE A 239 -7.99 5.13 4.76
N ASP A 240 -9.00 5.36 3.92
CA ASP A 240 -9.87 4.29 3.48
C ASP A 240 -9.09 3.39 2.50
N ILE A 241 -8.46 2.34 3.05
CA ILE A 241 -7.71 1.32 2.31
C ILE A 241 -8.60 0.60 1.29
N SER A 242 -9.92 0.64 1.47
CA SER A 242 -10.87 -0.01 0.57
C SER A 242 -11.08 0.73 -0.74
N ASP A 243 -10.70 2.01 -0.84
CA ASP A 243 -10.77 2.76 -2.09
C ASP A 243 -9.46 2.68 -2.90
N THR A 244 -9.47 1.78 -3.89
CA THR A 244 -8.43 1.65 -4.92
C THR A 244 -8.07 3.00 -5.55
N ARG A 245 -9.03 3.91 -5.74
CA ARG A 245 -8.78 5.22 -6.37
C ARG A 245 -7.88 6.08 -5.50
N LEU A 246 -8.07 6.08 -4.18
CA LEU A 246 -7.23 6.82 -3.24
C LEU A 246 -5.81 6.25 -3.18
N ILE A 247 -5.68 4.91 -3.21
CA ILE A 247 -4.38 4.22 -3.29
C ILE A 247 -3.62 4.66 -4.55
N VAL A 248 -4.27 4.57 -5.73
CA VAL A 248 -3.65 4.93 -7.01
C VAL A 248 -3.27 6.41 -7.03
N GLN A 249 -4.16 7.30 -6.58
CA GLN A 249 -3.88 8.74 -6.51
C GLN A 249 -2.64 9.03 -5.63
N ARG A 250 -2.49 8.34 -4.51
CA ARG A 250 -1.33 8.51 -3.62
C ARG A 250 -0.03 8.04 -4.28
N ILE A 251 -0.05 6.89 -4.97
CA ILE A 251 1.12 6.38 -5.71
C ILE A 251 1.54 7.37 -6.81
N VAL A 252 0.58 7.87 -7.59
CA VAL A 252 0.83 8.86 -8.64
C VAL A 252 1.40 10.15 -8.03
N LEU A 253 0.84 10.62 -6.92
CA LEU A 253 1.31 11.82 -6.25
C LEU A 253 2.73 11.65 -5.68
N GLY A 254 3.05 10.48 -5.12
CA GLY A 254 4.40 10.15 -4.67
C GLY A 254 5.41 10.15 -5.80
N ALA A 255 5.06 9.58 -6.96
CA ALA A 255 5.89 9.64 -8.16
C ALA A 255 6.10 11.07 -8.67
N LEU A 256 5.05 11.89 -8.68
CA LEU A 256 5.12 13.29 -9.10
C LEU A 256 5.97 14.13 -8.14
N PHE A 257 5.81 13.98 -6.82
CA PHE A 257 6.65 14.72 -5.87
C PHE A 257 8.11 14.34 -5.97
N ALA A 258 8.40 13.04 -6.05
CA ALA A 258 9.75 12.58 -6.29
C ALA A 258 10.33 13.25 -7.55
N LEU A 259 9.58 13.27 -8.65
CA LEU A 259 9.98 13.92 -9.89
C LEU A 259 10.24 15.43 -9.70
N PHE A 260 9.26 16.19 -9.22
CA PHE A 260 9.34 17.66 -9.15
C PHE A 260 10.46 18.15 -8.22
N PHE A 261 10.64 17.51 -7.06
CA PHE A 261 11.63 17.97 -6.08
C PHE A 261 13.05 17.50 -6.37
N THR A 262 13.23 16.32 -6.97
CA THR A 262 14.57 15.78 -7.22
C THR A 262 15.11 16.13 -8.60
N LEU A 263 14.28 16.49 -9.58
CA LEU A 263 14.73 16.88 -10.91
C LEU A 263 15.77 18.04 -10.92
N PRO A 264 15.58 19.17 -10.19
CA PRO A 264 16.53 20.28 -10.24
C PRO A 264 17.91 19.97 -9.64
N PHE A 265 18.01 19.00 -8.73
CA PHE A 265 19.26 18.74 -7.97
C PHE A 265 19.86 17.35 -8.23
N GLY A 266 19.04 16.37 -8.60
CA GLY A 266 19.40 14.96 -8.64
C GLY A 266 20.05 14.49 -9.95
N PHE A 267 19.86 15.21 -11.07
CA PHE A 267 20.37 14.74 -12.36
C PHE A 267 21.90 14.67 -12.41
N HIS A 268 22.58 15.70 -11.89
CA HIS A 268 24.04 15.73 -11.86
C HIS A 268 24.60 14.58 -11.00
N GLU A 269 24.03 14.37 -9.81
CA GLU A 269 24.45 13.30 -8.91
C GLU A 269 24.16 11.91 -9.47
N PHE A 270 23.02 11.74 -10.15
CA PHE A 270 22.70 10.51 -10.86
C PHE A 270 23.73 10.21 -11.95
N LEU A 271 24.11 11.18 -12.77
CA LEU A 271 25.15 10.98 -13.79
C LEU A 271 26.51 10.64 -13.17
N SER A 272 26.90 11.32 -12.09
CA SER A 272 28.12 11.01 -11.37
C SER A 272 28.10 9.58 -10.83
N PHE A 273 26.97 9.17 -10.26
CA PHE A 273 26.77 7.81 -9.76
C PHE A 273 26.85 6.75 -10.86
N VAL A 274 26.15 6.96 -11.98
CA VAL A 274 26.16 6.05 -13.13
C VAL A 274 27.57 5.91 -13.72
N LYS A 275 28.33 7.00 -13.83
CA LYS A 275 29.73 6.98 -14.29
C LYS A 275 30.63 6.22 -13.33
N SER A 276 30.50 6.45 -12.02
CA SER A 276 31.24 5.71 -10.99
C SER A 276 30.93 4.23 -11.01
N LEU A 277 29.67 3.86 -11.25
CA LEU A 277 29.23 2.47 -11.32
C LEU A 277 29.73 1.77 -12.59
N SER A 278 29.69 2.44 -13.75
CA SER A 278 30.28 1.92 -15.00
C SER A 278 31.80 1.74 -14.89
N ASN A 279 32.51 2.75 -14.37
CA ASN A 279 33.95 2.68 -14.16
C ASN A 279 34.34 1.55 -13.18
N SER A 280 33.53 1.34 -12.13
CA SER A 280 33.76 0.25 -11.16
C SER A 280 33.47 -1.13 -11.75
N ALA A 281 32.49 -1.24 -12.66
CA ALA A 281 32.18 -2.49 -13.34
C ALA A 281 33.31 -2.92 -14.31
N LEU A 282 33.97 -1.95 -14.95
CA LEU A 282 35.04 -2.18 -15.93
C LEU A 282 36.42 -2.33 -15.28
N ASN A 283 36.75 -1.50 -14.29
CA ASN A 283 38.05 -1.51 -13.62
C ASN A 283 37.97 -2.27 -12.29
N ARG A 284 38.17 -3.59 -12.35
CA ARG A 284 38.12 -4.53 -11.22
C ARG A 284 39.12 -4.28 -10.06
N THR A 285 39.92 -3.20 -10.06
CA THR A 285 41.17 -3.17 -9.28
C THR A 285 41.46 -1.91 -8.46
N THR A 286 40.59 -0.91 -8.36
CA THR A 286 40.92 0.28 -7.54
C THR A 286 39.91 0.55 -6.44
N VAL A 287 40.30 0.21 -5.22
CA VAL A 287 39.62 0.53 -3.96
C VAL A 287 39.62 2.05 -3.76
N PRO A 288 38.45 2.72 -3.71
CA PRO A 288 38.37 4.16 -3.51
C PRO A 288 38.60 4.48 -2.02
N THR A 289 39.78 5.00 -1.68
CA THR A 289 40.20 5.24 -0.28
C THR A 289 39.98 6.67 0.22
N ARG A 290 39.36 7.58 -0.54
CA ARG A 290 39.37 9.01 -0.16
C ARG A 290 38.07 9.81 -0.25
N SER A 291 36.91 9.20 -0.44
CA SER A 291 35.67 9.98 -0.55
C SER A 291 34.42 9.32 0.05
N GLU A 292 34.54 8.65 1.19
CA GLU A 292 33.39 8.09 1.92
C GLU A 292 32.33 9.15 2.26
N ILE A 293 32.76 10.37 2.60
CA ILE A 293 31.86 11.49 2.93
C ILE A 293 31.11 12.00 1.68
N ALA A 294 31.78 12.11 0.53
CA ALA A 294 31.13 12.53 -0.71
C ALA A 294 30.14 11.46 -1.20
N PHE A 295 30.52 10.18 -1.08
CA PHE A 295 29.67 9.06 -1.45
C PHE A 295 28.39 8.99 -0.60
N THR A 296 28.47 9.34 0.69
CA THR A 296 27.32 9.36 1.61
C THR A 296 26.31 10.44 1.21
N ASN A 297 26.77 11.66 0.92
CA ASN A 297 25.90 12.75 0.47
C ASN A 297 25.26 12.45 -0.90
N GLN A 298 26.00 11.82 -1.81
CA GLN A 298 25.46 11.35 -3.08
C GLN A 298 24.38 10.29 -2.88
N SER A 299 24.66 9.28 -2.07
CA SER A 299 23.71 8.20 -1.76
C SER A 299 22.42 8.73 -1.13
N LEU A 300 22.51 9.77 -0.30
CA LEU A 300 21.35 10.42 0.32
C LEU A 300 20.48 11.15 -0.71
N LEU A 301 21.09 11.78 -1.72
CA LEU A 301 20.34 12.40 -2.82
C LEU A 301 19.70 11.34 -3.74
N LEU A 302 20.31 10.17 -3.90
CA LEU A 302 19.72 9.06 -4.66
C LEU A 302 18.52 8.40 -3.96
N ILE A 303 18.46 8.41 -2.62
CA ILE A 303 17.30 7.87 -1.86
C ILE A 303 16.18 8.90 -1.65
N MET A 304 16.47 10.19 -1.85
CA MET A 304 15.48 11.27 -1.70
C MET A 304 14.16 11.05 -2.46
N PRO A 305 14.13 10.56 -3.71
CA PRO A 305 12.89 10.30 -4.43
C PRO A 305 11.98 9.30 -3.69
N PHE A 306 12.57 8.25 -3.12
CA PHE A 306 11.88 7.26 -2.31
C PHE A 306 11.34 7.88 -1.01
N VAL A 307 12.16 8.65 -0.29
CA VAL A 307 11.76 9.29 0.97
C VAL A 307 10.60 10.27 0.76
N LEU A 308 10.63 11.03 -0.33
CA LEU A 308 9.55 11.95 -0.71
C LEU A 308 8.26 11.19 -1.03
N GLY A 309 8.35 10.09 -1.78
CA GLY A 309 7.22 9.20 -2.04
C GLY A 309 6.64 8.58 -0.76
N TYR A 310 7.49 8.14 0.15
CA TYR A 310 7.09 7.60 1.45
C TYR A 310 6.38 8.65 2.31
N SER A 311 6.79 9.91 2.23
CA SER A 311 6.26 11.01 3.04
C SER A 311 5.00 11.66 2.45
N THR A 312 4.29 11.02 1.51
CA THR A 312 3.14 11.62 0.79
C THR A 312 2.08 12.23 1.71
N SER A 313 1.70 11.58 2.81
CA SER A 313 0.74 12.17 3.77
C SER A 313 1.24 13.47 4.41
N LEU A 314 2.51 13.49 4.81
CA LEU A 314 3.14 14.68 5.37
C LEU A 314 3.24 15.79 4.32
N VAL A 315 3.60 15.44 3.08
CA VAL A 315 3.68 16.40 1.98
C VAL A 315 2.31 17.00 1.66
N ILE A 316 1.24 16.19 1.65
CA ILE A 316 -0.14 16.69 1.47
C ILE A 316 -0.51 17.65 2.59
N LEU A 317 -0.18 17.33 3.85
CA LEU A 317 -0.45 18.23 4.98
C LEU A 317 0.31 19.56 4.84
N ILE A 318 1.59 19.51 4.44
CA ILE A 318 2.39 20.71 4.19
C ILE A 318 1.81 21.53 3.04
N LEU A 319 1.40 20.90 1.93
CA LEU A 319 0.79 21.59 0.80
C LEU A 319 -0.54 22.22 1.17
N ASN A 320 -1.40 21.51 1.89
CA ASN A 320 -2.67 22.06 2.39
C ASN A 320 -2.41 23.27 3.29
N ARG A 321 -1.37 23.21 4.13
CA ARG A 321 -0.96 24.34 4.97
C ARG A 321 -0.38 25.50 4.17
N MET A 322 0.43 25.23 3.15
CA MET A 322 0.95 26.26 2.24
C MET A 322 -0.16 26.92 1.43
N ILE A 323 -1.12 26.14 0.91
CA ILE A 323 -2.28 26.65 0.19
C ILE A 323 -3.12 27.53 1.12
N SER A 324 -3.32 27.11 2.37
CA SER A 324 -4.04 27.89 3.38
C SER A 324 -3.29 29.17 3.77
N ALA A 325 -1.96 29.13 3.86
CA ALA A 325 -1.14 30.31 4.10
C ALA A 325 -1.18 31.26 2.90
N ALA A 326 -1.07 30.73 1.68
CA ALA A 326 -1.17 31.49 0.44
C ALA A 326 -2.56 32.13 0.28
N SER A 327 -3.64 31.39 0.52
CA SER A 327 -5.00 31.94 0.47
C SER A 327 -5.19 33.04 1.51
N THR A 328 -4.62 32.89 2.70
CA THR A 328 -4.60 33.94 3.73
C THR A 328 -3.83 35.18 3.28
N LEU A 329 -2.66 35.01 2.66
CA LEU A 329 -1.84 36.11 2.13
C LEU A 329 -2.53 36.85 0.97
N PHE A 330 -3.27 36.12 0.12
CA PHE A 330 -4.04 36.71 -0.98
C PHE A 330 -5.44 37.18 -0.57
N GLY A 331 -5.77 37.17 0.74
CA GLY A 331 -7.05 37.68 1.24
C GLY A 331 -8.27 36.83 0.87
N ALA A 332 -8.07 35.62 0.37
CA ALA A 332 -9.14 34.65 0.19
C ALA A 332 -9.51 34.07 1.57
N GLN A 333 -10.28 34.82 2.36
CA GLN A 333 -10.88 34.26 3.56
C GLN A 333 -11.82 33.13 3.13
N PRO A 334 -11.70 31.91 3.70
CA PRO A 334 -12.72 30.89 3.50
C PRO A 334 -14.03 31.51 3.97
N ALA A 335 -15.01 31.59 3.08
CA ALA A 335 -16.29 32.22 3.35
C ALA A 335 -16.84 31.64 4.65
N SER A 336 -16.72 32.40 5.74
CA SER A 336 -17.30 32.07 7.03
C SER A 336 -18.79 32.02 6.77
N ALA A 337 -19.32 30.80 6.67
CA ALA A 337 -20.74 30.55 6.47
C ALA A 337 -21.45 31.18 7.66
N LYS A 338 -21.90 32.43 7.47
CA LYS A 338 -22.81 33.10 8.38
C LYS A 338 -24.01 32.17 8.53
N SER A 339 -24.15 31.64 9.73
CA SER A 339 -25.32 30.93 10.21
C SER A 339 -26.56 31.72 9.81
N VAL A 340 -27.32 31.17 8.86
CA VAL A 340 -28.68 31.62 8.58
C VAL A 340 -29.52 31.17 9.78
N SER A 341 -29.55 32.02 10.81
CA SER A 341 -30.61 31.99 11.81
C SER A 341 -31.85 32.56 11.15
N LYS A 342 -32.83 31.69 10.90
CA LYS A 342 -34.24 32.05 10.82
C LYS A 342 -35.05 31.01 11.55
#